data_AF-A0A2V9XPU8-F1
#
_entry.id   AF-A0A2V9XPU8-F1
#
_cell.length_a   1.000
_cell.length_b   1.000
_cell.length_c   1.000
_cell.angle_alpha   90.00
_cell.angle_beta   90.00
_cell.angle_gamma   90.00
#
_symmetry.space_group_name_H-M   'P 1'
#
loop_
_entity.id
_entity.type
_entity.pdbx_description
1 polymer ?
#
loop_
_entity_poly.entity_id
_entity_poly.type
_entity_poly.pdbx_seq_one_letter_code
_entity_poly.pdbx_strand_id
1 'polypeptide(L)' 'MNLAVRREFPIHERLKLQFRAEAFNIFNHANFGTIDQFHEDPLFGQATATLGQSPGVLSSLYQTGGARSMQFALKLLF' A
#
# COMPACT_ATOMS: atom_id res chain seq x y z
N MET A 1 -1.68 -4.31 7.78
CA MET A 1 -3.15 -4.28 7.58
C MET A 1 -3.48 -3.16 6.61
N ASN A 2 -4.44 -3.41 5.71
CA ASN A 2 -4.94 -2.43 4.73
C ASN A 2 -6.40 -2.11 5.04
N LEU A 3 -6.83 -0.88 4.76
CA LEU A 3 -8.18 -0.39 4.99
C LEU A 3 -8.74 0.23 3.71
N ALA A 4 -10.00 -0.06 3.39
CA ALA A 4 -10.71 0.59 2.29
C ALA A 4 -12.10 1.03 2.77
N VAL A 5 -12.46 2.27 2.45
CA VAL A 5 -13.77 2.85 2.73
C VAL A 5 -14.35 3.39 1.44
N ARG A 6 -15.61 3.08 1.17
CA ARG A 6 -16.37 3.58 0.03
C ARG A 6 -17.72 4.10 0.49
N ARG A 7 -18.09 5.29 0.03
CA ARG A 7 -19.39 5.90 0.30
C ARG A 7 -19.96 6.53 -0.97
N GLU A 8 -21.26 6.37 -1.16
CA GLU A 8 -22.01 7.06 -2.21
C GLU A 8 -22.87 8.16 -1.59
N PHE A 9 -22.79 9.34 -2.20
CA PHE A 9 -23.55 10.52 -1.85
C PHE A 9 -24.54 10.77 -2.99
N PRO A 10 -25.86 10.64 -2.75
CA PRO A 10 -26.85 11.05 -3.73
C PRO A 10 -26.78 12.57 -3.88
N ILE A 11 -26.56 13.06 -5.11
CA ILE A 11 -26.60 14.49 -5.44
C ILE A 11 -27.99 14.84 -5.96
N HIS A 12 -28.48 14.07 -6.96
CA HIS A 12 -29.83 14.16 -7.52
C HIS A 12 -30.39 12.75 -7.76
N GLU A 13 -31.63 12.65 -8.23
CA GLU A 13 -32.35 11.40 -8.49
C GLU A 13 -31.54 10.38 -9.30
N ARG A 14 -30.79 10.86 -10.30
CA ARG A 14 -29.95 10.01 -11.17
C ARG A 14 -28.45 10.21 -10.95
N LEU A 15 -28.05 11.30 -10.30
CA LEU A 15 -26.64 11.67 -10.11
C LEU A 15 -26.16 11.29 -8.71
N LYS A 16 -25.16 10.42 -8.63
CA LYS A 16 -24.50 10.04 -7.37
C LYS A 16 -23.00 10.30 -7.46
N LEU A 17 -22.40 10.78 -6.37
CA LEU A 17 -20.96 10.87 -6.21
C LEU A 17 -20.48 9.71 -5.34
N GLN A 18 -19.58 8.91 -5.88
CA GLN A 18 -18.88 7.87 -5.15
C GLN A 18 -17.52 8.38 -4.71
N PHE A 19 -17.29 8.38 -3.40
CA PHE A 19 -15.99 8.62 -2.79
C PHE A 19 -15.38 7.29 -2.31
N ARG A 20 -14.11 7.06 -2.63
CA ARG A 20 -13.34 5.91 -2.17
C ARG A 20 -12.04 6.41 -1.55
N ALA A 21 -11.72 5.90 -0.37
CA ALA A 21 -10.45 6.11 0.32
C ALA A 21 -9.84 4.75 0.62
N GLU A 22 -8.57 4.57 0.31
CA GLU A 22 -7.83 3.34 0.59
C GLU A 22 -6.52 3.69 1.27
N ALA A 23 -6.17 2.93 2.30
CA ALA A 23 -4.93 3.05 3.05
C ALA A 23 -4.24 1.68 3.12
N PHE A 24 -3.00 1.63 2.67
CA PHE A 24 -2.15 0.46 2.78
C PHE A 24 -1.20 0.64 3.96
N ASN A 25 -0.99 -0.43 4.71
CA ASN A 25 -0.19 -0.40 5.94
C ASN A 25 -0.66 0.70 6.92
N ILE A 26 -1.95 0.67 7.32
CA ILE A 26 -2.57 1.73 8.13
C ILE A 26 -1.85 1.98 9.47
N PHE A 27 -1.30 0.92 10.07
CA PHE A 27 -0.53 1.01 11.31
C PHE A 27 0.95 1.33 11.10
N ASN A 28 1.38 1.52 9.85
CA ASN A 28 2.77 1.77 9.46
C ASN A 28 3.77 0.77 10.07
N HIS A 29 3.38 -0.50 10.13
CA HIS A 29 4.24 -1.56 10.66
C HIS A 29 5.29 -1.94 9.60
N ALA A 30 6.57 -1.90 9.99
CA ALA A 30 7.67 -2.27 9.11
C ALA A 30 7.67 -3.80 8.92
N ASN A 31 7.60 -4.24 7.66
CA ASN A 31 7.79 -5.65 7.32
C ASN A 31 9.14 -5.76 6.64
N PHE A 32 10.11 -6.37 7.32
CA PHE A 32 11.45 -6.54 6.78
C PHE A 32 11.44 -7.55 5.62
N GLY A 33 12.29 -7.31 4.63
CA GLY A 33 12.50 -8.19 3.50
C GLY A 33 13.39 -9.38 3.87
N THR A 34 13.93 -10.04 2.85
CA THR A 34 14.90 -11.13 3.04
C THR A 34 16.16 -10.64 3.72
N ILE A 35 16.76 -11.50 4.54
CA ILE A 35 18.09 -11.26 5.11
C ILE A 35 19.16 -11.35 4.03
N ASP A 36 20.26 -10.64 4.24
CA ASP A 36 21.47 -10.81 3.45
C ASP A 36 22.05 -12.21 3.68
N GLN A 37 22.32 -12.91 2.57
CA GLN A 37 22.83 -14.28 2.57
C GLN A 37 24.32 -14.36 2.21
N PHE A 38 24.96 -13.23 1.86
CA PHE A 38 26.35 -13.19 1.44
C PHE A 38 27.26 -13.16 2.68
N HIS A 39 27.95 -14.28 2.92
CA HIS A 39 28.76 -14.45 4.13
C HIS A 39 30.09 -13.66 4.09
N GLU A 40 30.44 -13.11 2.92
CA GLU A 40 31.69 -12.37 2.70
C GLU A 40 31.57 -10.88 3.00
N ASP A 41 30.37 -10.37 3.32
CA ASP A 41 30.14 -8.97 3.63
C ASP A 41 29.67 -8.72 5.09
N PRO A 42 29.80 -7.48 5.59
CA PRO A 42 29.41 -7.14 6.97
C PRO A 42 27.89 -7.15 7.22
N LEU A 43 27.07 -7.25 6.17
CA LEU A 43 25.61 -7.20 6.24
C LEU A 43 24.99 -8.59 6.37
N PHE A 44 25.78 -9.67 6.26
CA PHE A 44 25.35 -11.05 6.46
C PHE A 44 24.38 -11.21 7.65
N GLY A 45 23.23 -11.83 7.39
CA GLY A 45 22.20 -12.10 8.39
C GLY A 45 21.33 -10.90 8.77
N GLN A 46 21.53 -9.73 8.15
CA GLN A 46 20.73 -8.53 8.40
C GLN A 46 19.70 -8.30 7.30
N ALA A 47 18.50 -7.80 7.66
CA ALA A 47 17.53 -7.33 6.68
C ALA A 47 17.76 -5.84 6.38
N THR A 48 18.27 -5.54 5.20
CA THR A 48 18.66 -4.18 4.78
C THR A 48 17.55 -3.42 4.06
N ALA A 49 16.45 -4.10 3.72
CA ALA A 49 15.30 -3.54 3.02
C ALA A 49 13.98 -4.00 3.64
N THR A 50 12.89 -3.31 3.30
CA THR A 50 11.53 -3.78 3.60
C THR A 50 11.02 -4.68 2.49
N LEU A 51 10.06 -5.55 2.80
CA LEU A 51 9.50 -6.51 1.84
C LEU A 51 8.92 -5.83 0.59
N GLY A 52 8.36 -4.63 0.73
CA GLY A 52 7.85 -3.84 -0.42
C GLY A 52 8.91 -3.16 -1.29
N GLN A 53 10.20 -3.36 -0.95
CA GLN A 53 11.36 -2.96 -1.75
C GLN A 53 12.09 -4.18 -2.34
N SER A 54 11.57 -5.40 -2.14
CA SER A 54 12.12 -6.58 -2.84
C SER A 54 11.94 -6.42 -4.36
N PRO A 55 12.87 -6.94 -5.19
CA PRO A 55 12.86 -6.74 -6.63
C PRO A 55 11.56 -7.28 -7.25
N GLY A 56 10.63 -6.40 -7.59
CA GLY A 56 9.32 -6.73 -8.14
C GLY A 56 8.89 -5.70 -9.18
N VAL A 57 8.08 -6.13 -10.15
CA VAL A 57 7.64 -5.30 -11.29
C VAL A 57 6.58 -4.27 -10.90
N LEU A 58 5.89 -4.46 -9.77
CA LEU A 58 4.84 -3.57 -9.30
C LEU A 58 5.42 -2.35 -8.57
N SER A 59 4.75 -1.19 -8.67
CA SER A 59 5.06 -0.04 -7.82
C SER A 59 4.96 -0.42 -6.34
N SER A 60 5.91 0.03 -5.52
CA SER A 60 5.98 -0.25 -4.07
C SER A 60 4.72 0.17 -3.31
N LEU A 61 3.92 1.10 -3.86
CA LEU A 61 2.62 1.51 -3.33
C LEU A 61 1.59 0.39 -3.29
N TYR A 62 1.70 -0.60 -4.19
CA TYR A 62 0.80 -1.75 -4.30
C TYR A 62 1.42 -3.05 -3.75
N GLN A 63 2.66 -3.01 -3.31
CA GLN A 63 3.35 -4.17 -2.77
C GLN A 63 3.08 -4.34 -1.27
N THR A 64 2.96 -5.59 -0.84
CA THR A 64 2.81 -5.91 0.58
C THR A 64 4.13 -5.63 1.31
N GLY A 65 4.04 -5.00 2.49
CA GLY A 65 5.21 -4.68 3.30
C GLY A 65 5.95 -3.41 2.89
N GLY A 66 5.40 -2.63 1.96
CA GLY A 66 5.83 -1.27 1.67
C GLY A 66 5.50 -0.28 2.82
N ALA A 67 6.02 0.94 2.68
CA ALA A 67 5.66 2.04 3.57
C ALA A 67 4.15 2.36 3.48
N ARG A 68 3.61 2.99 4.52
CA ARG A 68 2.22 3.48 4.52
C ARG A 68 1.94 4.35 3.30
N SER A 69 0.85 4.03 2.60
CA SER A 69 0.36 4.81 1.46
C SER A 69 -1.16 4.98 1.55
N MET A 70 -1.67 6.09 0.98
CA MET A 70 -3.10 6.40 0.94
C MET A 70 -3.47 6.91 -0.44
N GLN A 71 -4.65 6.51 -0.92
CA GLN A 71 -5.20 6.97 -2.19
C GLN A 71 -6.68 7.31 -2.06
N PHE A 72 -7.10 8.31 -2.83
CA PHE A 72 -8.46 8.81 -2.86
C PHE A 72 -8.97 8.84 -4.30
N ALA A 73 -10.24 8.49 -4.48
CA ALA A 73 -10.89 8.53 -5.77
C ALA A 73 -12.31 9.09 -5.66
N LEU A 74 -12.69 9.88 -6.67
CA LEU A 74 -14.03 10.39 -6.86
C LEU A 74 -14.55 9.86 -8.20
N LYS A 75 -15.78 9.35 -8.19
CA LYS A 75 -16.46 8.87 -9.39
C LYS A 75 -17.89 9.38 -9.44
N LEU A 76 -18.26 10.04 -10.54
CA LEU A 76 -19.64 10.42 -10.82
C LEU A 76 -20.38 9.24 -11.45
N LEU A 77 -21.61 9.01 -11.01
CA LEU A 77 -22.54 7.98 -11.49
C LEU A 77 -23.81 8.69 -11.96
N PHE A 78 -24.29 8.39 -13.17
CA PHE A 78 -25.39 9.06 -13.87
C PHE A 78 -26.39 8.05 -14.46
#